data_AF-A0A954CQI1-F1
#
_entry.id   AF-A0A954CQI1-F1
#
_cell.length_a   1.000
_cell.length_b   1.000
_cell.length_c   1.000
_cell.angle_alpha   90.00
_cell.angle_beta   90.00
_cell.angle_gamma   90.00
#
_symmetry.space_group_name_H-M   'P 1'
#
loop_
_entity.id
_entity.type
_entity.pdbx_description
1 polymer ?
#
loop_
_entity_poly.entity_id
_entity_poly.type
_entity_poly.pdbx_seq_one_letter_code
_entity_poly.pdbx_strand_id
1 'polypeptide(L)'
;MKIFISADMEGVTGIVHGDQLMPSGKTYERGRKLMTADINAAITGALREAPEAEFVVCDGHAVMRNIILEELHEAAQLVIGPAHPNNKPLCQ
;
A
#
# COMPACT_ATOMS: atom_id res chain seq x y z
N MET A 1 -1.35 5.95 -19.28
CA MET A 1 -1.88 4.60 -18.91
C MET A 1 -2.47 4.71 -17.52
N LYS A 2 -3.54 3.98 -17.18
CA LYS A 2 -4.10 4.01 -15.81
C LYS A 2 -3.80 2.70 -15.09
N ILE A 3 -3.15 2.79 -13.95
CA ILE A 3 -2.74 1.64 -13.14
C ILE A 3 -3.39 1.75 -11.77
N PHE A 4 -4.17 0.74 -11.40
CA PHE A 4 -4.72 0.59 -10.07
C PHE A 4 -3.89 -0.42 -9.29
N ILE A 5 -3.39 -0.03 -8.12
CA ILE A 5 -2.63 -0.86 -7.22
C ILE A 5 -3.48 -1.15 -5.99
N SER A 6 -3.86 -2.40 -5.79
CA SER A 6 -4.44 -2.86 -4.53
C SER A 6 -3.35 -3.46 -3.68
N ALA A 7 -3.15 -2.93 -2.46
CA ALA A 7 -2.04 -3.33 -1.60
C ALA A 7 -2.53 -3.98 -0.31
N ASP A 8 -2.00 -5.16 -0.01
CA ASP A 8 -2.20 -5.87 1.26
C ASP A 8 -0.85 -6.14 1.94
N MET A 9 -0.82 -6.25 3.27
CA MET A 9 0.42 -6.17 4.04
C MET A 9 1.07 -7.53 4.31
N GLU A 10 0.30 -8.61 4.32
CA GLU A 10 0.77 -9.98 4.59
C GLU A 10 1.85 -10.45 3.61
N GLY A 11 1.78 -9.99 2.35
CA GLY A 11 2.70 -10.36 1.28
C GLY A 11 3.88 -9.42 1.05
N VAL A 12 3.98 -8.33 1.82
CA VAL A 12 5.03 -7.32 1.66
C VAL A 12 6.41 -7.89 1.99
N THR A 13 7.42 -7.45 1.25
CA THR A 13 8.81 -7.86 1.43
C THR A 13 9.29 -7.63 2.87
N GLY A 14 9.78 -8.69 3.51
CA GLY A 14 10.31 -8.63 4.88
C GLY A 14 9.25 -8.65 5.99
N ILE A 15 7.97 -8.81 5.64
CA ILE A 15 6.93 -9.25 6.56
C ILE A 15 7.03 -10.76 6.73
N VAL A 16 7.19 -11.22 7.97
CA VAL A 16 7.35 -12.64 8.31
C VAL A 16 6.52 -13.05 9.52
N HIS A 17 5.93 -12.09 10.23
CA HIS A 17 5.17 -12.34 11.45
C HIS A 17 4.02 -11.35 11.64
N GLY A 18 2.96 -11.79 12.32
CA GLY A 18 1.75 -10.99 12.58
C GLY A 18 1.96 -9.70 13.38
N ASP A 19 3.04 -9.63 14.17
CA ASP A 19 3.46 -8.42 14.90
C ASP A 19 3.81 -7.24 13.99
N GLN A 20 3.93 -7.48 12.68
CA GLN A 20 4.18 -6.45 11.68
C GLN A 20 2.90 -5.98 10.99
N LEU A 21 1.76 -6.65 11.20
CA LEU A 21 0.52 -6.44 10.45
C LEU A 21 -0.49 -5.52 11.15
N MET A 22 -0.52 -5.52 12.48
CA MET A 22 -1.58 -4.84 13.24
C MET A 22 -1.03 -3.70 14.11
N PRO A 23 -1.79 -2.60 14.33
CA PRO A 23 -1.38 -1.47 15.18
C PRO A 23 -0.91 -1.81 16.60
N SER A 24 -1.35 -2.94 17.16
CA SER A 24 -0.92 -3.45 18.46
C SER A 24 0.47 -4.08 18.46
N GLY A 25 1.00 -4.43 17.28
CA GLY A 25 2.28 -5.10 17.10
C GLY A 25 3.46 -4.14 17.25
N LYS A 26 4.51 -4.59 17.95
CA LYS A 26 5.71 -3.77 18.23
C LYS A 26 6.46 -3.35 16.96
N THR A 27 6.31 -4.11 15.88
CA THR A 27 7.02 -3.92 14.62
C THR A 27 6.12 -3.44 13.49
N TYR A 28 4.87 -3.07 13.79
CA TYR A 28 3.89 -2.63 12.80
C TYR A 28 4.35 -1.40 12.02
N GLU A 29 4.95 -0.41 12.68
CA GLU A 29 5.46 0.79 12.02
C GLU A 29 6.56 0.45 10.99
N ARG A 30 7.44 -0.51 11.31
CA ARG A 30 8.40 -1.03 10.33
C ARG A 30 7.68 -1.70 9.16
N GLY A 31 6.62 -2.45 9.44
CA GLY A 31 5.82 -3.07 8.39
C GLY A 31 5.20 -2.04 7.44
N ARG A 32 4.63 -0.94 7.98
CA ARG A 32 4.01 0.14 7.18
C ARG A 32 5.00 0.77 6.21
N LYS A 33 6.24 0.99 6.67
CA LYS A 33 7.34 1.49 5.85
C LYS A 33 7.72 0.52 4.74
N LEU A 34 7.81 -0.77 5.05
CA LEU A 34 8.08 -1.80 4.04
C LEU A 34 6.96 -1.86 2.98
N MET A 35 5.70 -1.80 3.41
CA MET A 35 4.55 -1.80 2.50
C MET A 35 4.58 -0.60 1.56
N THR A 36 4.84 0.59 2.10
CA THR A 36 4.94 1.82 1.30
C THR A 36 6.13 1.76 0.33
N ALA A 37 7.27 1.21 0.76
CA ALA A 37 8.44 1.03 -0.08
C ALA A 37 8.21 0.05 -1.26
N ASP A 38 7.52 -1.07 -1.03
CA ASP A 38 7.19 -2.03 -2.08
C ASP A 38 6.25 -1.42 -3.14
N ILE A 39 5.25 -0.64 -2.70
CA ILE A 39 4.36 0.10 -3.60
C ILE A 39 5.17 1.10 -4.44
N ASN A 40 6.06 1.87 -3.82
CA ASN A 40 6.92 2.82 -4.52
C ASN A 40 7.85 2.15 -5.53
N ALA A 41 8.37 0.96 -5.21
CA ALA A 41 9.19 0.17 -6.13
C ALA A 41 8.37 -0.26 -7.36
N ALA A 42 7.12 -0.70 -7.18
CA ALA A 42 6.22 -1.05 -8.27
C ALA A 42 5.90 0.18 -9.16
N ILE A 43 5.59 1.33 -8.57
CA ILE A 43 5.35 2.59 -9.30
C ILE A 43 6.59 3.00 -10.10
N THR A 44 7.76 2.99 -9.46
CA THR A 44 9.03 3.34 -10.11
C THR A 44 9.33 2.40 -11.29
N GLY A 45 9.09 1.10 -11.13
CA GLY A 45 9.22 0.13 -12.21
C GLY A 45 8.30 0.42 -13.39
N ALA A 46 7.02 0.67 -13.11
CA ALA A 46 6.02 0.98 -14.13
C ALA A 46 6.34 2.29 -14.89
N LEU A 47 6.81 3.32 -14.18
CA LEU A 47 7.18 4.61 -14.78
C LEU A 47 8.37 4.52 -15.76
N ARG A 48 9.25 3.52 -15.64
CA ARG A 48 10.35 3.30 -16.61
C ARG A 48 9.84 2.92 -17.99
N GLU A 49 8.74 2.16 -18.04
CA GLU A 49 8.12 1.71 -19.29
C GLU A 49 7.02 2.67 -19.76
N ALA A 50 6.32 3.32 -18.83
CA ALA A 50 5.24 4.24 -19.08
C ALA A 50 5.39 5.52 -18.23
N PRO A 51 6.20 6.50 -18.68
CA PRO A 51 6.47 7.73 -17.92
C PRO A 51 5.24 8.57 -17.60
N GLU A 52 4.16 8.45 -18.38
CA GLU A 52 2.88 9.14 -18.18
C GLU A 52 1.79 8.18 -17.64
N ALA A 53 2.18 7.19 -16.85
CA ALA A 53 1.23 6.38 -16.12
C ALA A 53 0.63 7.16 -14.94
N GLU A 54 -0.69 7.09 -14.80
CA GLU A 54 -1.44 7.58 -13.65
C GLU A 54 -1.68 6.43 -12.68
N PHE A 55 -1.41 6.65 -11.39
CA PHE A 55 -1.52 5.61 -10.35
C PHE A 55 -2.59 5.96 -9.33
N VAL A 56 -3.45 4.98 -9.04
CA VAL A 56 -4.32 5.01 -7.87
C VAL A 56 -3.96 3.82 -7.00
N VAL A 57 -3.64 4.07 -5.73
CA VAL A 57 -3.24 3.06 -4.76
C VAL A 57 -4.33 2.93 -3.70
N CYS A 58 -4.88 1.73 -3.51
CA CYS A 58 -5.77 1.42 -2.40
C CYS A 58 -5.02 0.66 -1.30
N ASP A 59 -5.17 1.13 -0.07
CA ASP A 59 -4.81 0.34 1.11
C ASP A 59 -5.91 -0.70 1.41
N GLY A 60 -5.63 -1.98 1.17
CA GLY A 60 -6.55 -3.09 1.40
C GLY A 60 -6.37 -3.79 2.75
N HIS A 61 -5.32 -3.46 3.51
CA HIS A 61 -4.93 -4.25 4.68
C HIS A 61 -5.69 -3.86 5.93
N ALA A 62 -6.37 -4.81 6.56
CA ALA A 62 -6.99 -4.67 7.89
C ALA A 62 -7.76 -3.35 8.13
N VAL A 63 -7.13 -2.37 8.82
CA VAL A 63 -7.71 -1.06 9.15
C VAL A 63 -7.72 -0.07 7.98
N MET A 64 -7.09 -0.44 6.86
CA MET A 64 -6.98 0.31 5.60
C MET A 64 -6.39 1.72 5.79
N ARG A 65 -5.43 1.83 6.73
CA ARG A 65 -4.74 3.07 7.14
C ARG A 65 -3.25 2.85 7.43
N ASN A 66 -2.61 2.01 6.62
CA ASN A 66 -1.26 1.49 6.79
C ASN A 66 -0.26 2.25 5.93
N ILE A 67 -0.61 2.60 4.68
CA ILE A 67 0.26 3.35 3.77
C ILE A 67 0.59 4.73 4.36
N ILE A 68 1.87 5.10 4.31
CA ILE A 68 2.38 6.38 4.84
C ILE A 68 2.35 7.40 3.71
N LEU A 69 1.42 8.34 3.77
CA LEU A 69 1.20 9.33 2.70
C LEU A 69 2.46 10.15 2.40
N GLU A 70 3.19 10.53 3.44
CA GLU A 70 4.41 11.34 3.34
C GLU A 70 5.59 10.59 2.70
N GLU A 71 5.54 9.25 2.67
CA GLU A 71 6.57 8.40 2.05
C GLU A 71 6.10 7.80 0.71
N LEU A 72 4.82 7.96 0.34
CA LEU A 72 4.28 7.45 -0.91
C LEU A 72 4.81 8.25 -2.11
N HIS A 73 5.08 7.56 -3.22
CA HIS A 73 5.53 8.18 -4.47
C HIS A 73 4.55 9.26 -4.95
N GLU A 74 5.05 10.46 -5.26
CA GLU A 74 4.23 11.64 -5.57
C GLU A 74 3.31 11.49 -6.78
N ALA A 75 3.66 10.60 -7.72
CA ALA A 75 2.83 10.26 -8.88
C ALA A 75 1.53 9.50 -8.52
N ALA A 76 1.38 9.03 -7.28
CA ALA A 76 0.23 8.23 -6.85
C ALA A 76 -0.83 9.05 -6.13
N GLN A 77 -2.10 8.71 -6.42
CA GLN A 77 -3.25 9.12 -5.62
C GLN A 77 -3.60 8.01 -4.65
N LEU A 78 -3.76 8.35 -3.36
CA LEU A 78 -4.00 7.38 -2.30
C LEU A 78 -5.48 7.31 -1.92
N VAL A 79 -6.02 6.09 -1.91
CA VAL A 79 -7.31 5.73 -1.33
C VAL A 79 -7.06 5.05 0.01
N ILE A 80 -7.41 5.74 1.09
CA ILE A 80 -7.18 5.34 2.48
C ILE A 80 -8.41 5.70 3.32
N GLY A 81 -8.73 4.89 4.33
CA GLY A 81 -9.94 5.10 5.13
C GLY A 81 -10.36 3.86 5.88
N PRO A 82 -11.38 3.92 6.75
CA PRO A 82 -11.81 2.73 7.49
C PRO A 82 -12.33 1.63 6.55
N ALA A 83 -12.03 0.38 6.92
CA ALA A 83 -12.63 -0.78 6.28
C ALA A 83 -14.15 -0.78 6.46
N HIS A 84 -14.86 -0.78 5.35
CA HIS A 84 -16.31 -0.89 5.24
C HIS A 84 -16.65 -2.05 4.29
N PRO A 85 -17.75 -2.78 4.49
CA PRO A 85 -18.18 -3.83 3.57
C PRO A 85 -18.26 -3.39 2.09
N ASN A 86 -18.43 -2.09 1.84
CA ASN A 86 -18.59 -1.54 0.49
C ASN A 86 -17.27 -1.15 -0.19
N ASN A 87 -16.17 -0.99 0.55
CA ASN A 87 -14.87 -0.59 -0.01
C ASN A 87 -13.83 -1.72 0.08
N LYS A 88 -13.92 -2.59 1.08
CA LYS A 88 -12.98 -3.70 1.28
C LYS A 88 -12.92 -4.70 0.11
N PRO A 89 -14.04 -5.10 -0.54
CA PRO A 89 -13.99 -6.00 -1.69
C PRO A 89 -13.34 -5.41 -2.94
N LEU A 90 -13.13 -4.08 -2.99
CA LEU A 90 -12.43 -3.44 -4.10
C LEU A 90 -10.91 -3.50 -3.94
N CYS A 91 -10.43 -3.91 -2.76
CA CYS A 91 -9.02 -3.91 -2.40
C CYS A 91 -8.48 -5.28 -1.93
N GLN A 92 -9.26 -6.36 -2.11
CA GLN A 92 -8.86 -7.76 -1.87
C GLN A 92 -9.24 -8.65 -3.05
#